data_AF-A0AAD6WS15-F1
#
_entry.id   AF-A0AAD6WS15-F1
#
_cell.length_a   1.000
_cell.length_b   1.000
_cell.length_c   1.000
_cell.angle_alpha   90.00
_cell.angle_beta   90.00
_cell.angle_gamma   90.00
#
_symmetry.space_group_name_H-M   'P 1'
#
loop_
_entity.id
_entity.type
_entity.pdbx_description
1 polymer ?
#
loop_
_entity_poly.entity_id
_entity_poly.type
_entity_poly.pdbx_seq_one_letter_code
_entity_poly.pdbx_strand_id
1 'polypeptide(L)'
;MADIKFPPKPLGRAGIHRIISNHCRTMRPGSFVESGCAVCGCLVKRTMLTPITSFHGSLALLIRPGVTRKERFSDNDPASAS
;
A
#
# COMPACT_ATOMS: atom_id res chain seq x y z
N MET A 1 -16.31 -30.81 23.06
CA MET A 1 -15.16 -30.07 22.51
C MET A 1 -14.28 -31.08 21.81
N ALA A 2 -13.85 -30.84 20.57
CA ALA A 2 -12.97 -31.78 19.88
C ALA A 2 -11.62 -31.81 20.58
N ASP A 3 -11.15 -33.00 20.96
CA ASP A 3 -9.79 -33.24 21.45
C ASP A 3 -8.82 -33.02 20.28
N ILE A 4 -8.26 -31.81 20.18
CA ILE A 4 -7.24 -31.47 19.20
C ILE A 4 -5.93 -32.01 19.75
N LYS A 5 -5.54 -33.22 19.34
CA LYS A 5 -4.24 -33.81 19.69
C LYS A 5 -3.12 -32.87 19.26
N PHE A 6 -2.36 -32.41 20.26
CA PHE A 6 -1.15 -31.61 20.07
C PHE A 6 0.11 -32.49 20.16
N PRO A 7 1.09 -32.32 19.26
CA PRO A 7 1.05 -31.39 18.13
C PRO A 7 0.11 -31.90 17.02
N PRO A 8 -0.50 -30.98 16.25
CA PRO A 8 -1.26 -31.37 15.08
C PRO A 8 -0.36 -32.13 14.11
N LYS A 9 -0.97 -33.03 13.31
CA LYS A 9 -0.23 -33.72 12.25
C LYS A 9 0.41 -32.70 11.30
N PRO A 10 1.67 -32.91 10.86
CA PRO A 10 2.31 -32.05 9.89
C PRO A 10 1.47 -31.91 8.61
N LEU A 11 1.53 -30.73 7.99
CA LEU A 11 0.87 -30.51 6.71
C LEU A 11 1.50 -31.40 5.63
N GLY A 12 0.66 -31.94 4.74
CA GLY A 12 1.14 -32.58 3.52
C GLY A 12 1.84 -31.59 2.59
N ARG A 13 2.66 -32.12 1.67
CA ARG A 13 3.45 -31.33 0.70
C ARG A 13 2.61 -30.30 -0.07
N ALA A 14 1.40 -30.69 -0.51
CA ALA A 14 0.49 -29.77 -1.21
C ALA A 14 0.06 -28.58 -0.33
N GLY A 15 -0.17 -28.80 0.97
CA GLY A 15 -0.50 -27.75 1.92
C GLY A 15 0.65 -26.77 2.13
N ILE A 16 1.87 -27.30 2.28
CA ILE A 16 3.10 -26.50 2.40
C ILE A 16 3.30 -25.64 1.14
N HIS A 17 3.24 -26.25 -0.05
CA HIS A 17 3.38 -25.54 -1.32
C HIS A 17 2.34 -24.43 -1.50
N ARG A 18 1.09 -24.67 -1.08
CA ARG A 18 0.01 -23.67 -1.13
C ARG A 18 0.30 -22.48 -0.22
N ILE A 19 0.78 -22.72 1.00
CA ILE A 19 1.15 -21.66 1.94
C ILE A 19 2.26 -20.79 1.34
N ILE A 20 3.34 -21.42 0.87
CA ILE A 20 4.47 -20.72 0.26
C ILE A 20 3.99 -19.89 -0.94
N SER A 21 3.25 -20.49 -1.87
CA SER A 21 2.75 -19.81 -3.07
C SER A 21 1.85 -18.62 -2.73
N ASN A 22 0.97 -18.77 -1.75
CA ASN A 22 0.09 -17.70 -1.29
C ASN A 22 0.90 -16.57 -0.64
N HIS A 23 1.88 -16.90 0.19
CA HIS A 23 2.75 -15.92 0.82
C HIS A 23 3.54 -15.12 -0.23
N CYS A 24 4.16 -15.80 -1.20
CA CYS A 24 4.84 -15.14 -2.31
C CYS A 24 3.90 -14.24 -3.12
N ARG A 25 2.62 -14.64 -3.29
CA ARG A 25 1.61 -13.81 -3.96
C ARG A 25 1.27 -12.55 -3.15
N THR A 26 1.12 -12.65 -1.84
CA THR A 26 0.81 -11.48 -0.98
C THR A 26 2.00 -10.54 -0.84
N MET A 27 3.23 -11.07 -0.95
CA MET A 27 4.47 -10.30 -0.93
C MET A 27 4.87 -9.77 -2.31
N ARG A 28 3.99 -9.83 -3.32
CA ARG A 28 4.24 -9.13 -4.58
C ARG A 28 4.18 -7.62 -4.32
N PRO A 29 5.09 -6.80 -4.90
CA PRO A 29 5.08 -5.35 -4.71
C PRO A 29 3.70 -4.72 -4.96
N GLY A 30 3.00 -5.16 -6.00
CA GLY A 30 1.65 -4.68 -6.30
C GLY A 30 0.59 -4.92 -5.21
N SER A 31 0.85 -5.79 -4.22
CA SER A 31 -0.08 -6.13 -3.15
C SER A 31 0.10 -5.31 -1.86
N PHE A 32 1.24 -4.62 -1.70
CA PHE A 32 1.53 -3.82 -0.50
C PHE A 32 2.16 -2.45 -0.79
N VAL A 33 2.52 -2.13 -2.03
CA VAL A 33 3.00 -0.78 -2.39
C VAL A 33 1.90 0.24 -2.08
N GLU A 34 2.28 1.25 -1.32
CA GLU A 34 1.42 2.37 -0.95
C GLU A 34 1.79 3.61 -1.76
N SER A 35 0.84 4.54 -1.87
CA SER A 35 1.08 5.86 -2.43
C SER A 35 0.17 6.87 -1.74
N GLY A 36 0.53 8.15 -1.80
CA GLY A 36 -0.25 9.22 -1.19
C GLY A 36 -1.52 9.52 -1.98
N CYS A 37 -2.64 9.73 -1.29
CA CYS A 37 -3.84 10.30 -1.89
C CYS A 37 -3.63 11.79 -2.21
N ALA A 38 -3.96 12.23 -3.43
CA ALA A 38 -3.80 13.63 -3.85
C ALA A 38 -4.67 14.62 -3.04
N VAL A 39 -5.75 14.16 -2.42
CA VAL A 39 -6.69 15.01 -1.66
C VAL A 39 -6.28 15.16 -0.20
N CYS A 40 -6.03 14.04 0.49
CA CYS A 40 -5.77 14.04 1.93
C CYS A 40 -4.31 13.76 2.31
N GLY A 41 -3.45 13.35 1.37
CA GLY A 41 -2.05 13.01 1.63
C GLY A 41 -1.83 11.69 2.37
N CYS A 42 -2.88 10.99 2.81
CA CYS A 42 -2.75 9.70 3.49
C CYS A 42 -2.14 8.65 2.56
N LEU A 43 -1.21 7.86 3.10
CA LEU A 43 -0.72 6.65 2.45
C LEU A 43 -1.84 5.60 2.47
N VAL A 44 -2.12 5.05 1.29
CA VAL A 44 -3.04 3.93 1.12
C VAL A 44 -2.48 2.97 0.07
N LYS A 45 -2.94 1.72 0.07
CA LYS A 45 -2.56 0.74 -0.95
C LYS A 45 -2.82 1.30 -2.34
N ARG A 46 -1.83 1.19 -3.22
CA ARG A 46 -1.95 1.69 -4.60
C ARG A 46 -3.11 1.06 -5.37
N THR A 47 -3.49 -0.17 -5.03
CA THR A 47 -4.67 -0.86 -5.59
C THR A 47 -6.02 -0.26 -5.19
N MET A 48 -6.04 0.61 -4.17
CA MET A 48 -7.23 1.34 -3.72
C MET A 48 -7.27 2.77 -4.26
N LEU A 49 -6.24 3.20 -4.99
CA LEU A 49 -6.15 4.54 -5.58
C LEU A 49 -6.63 4.53 -7.02
N THR A 50 -7.24 5.64 -7.41
CA THR A 50 -7.54 5.95 -8.81
C THR A 50 -6.43 6.83 -9.38
N PRO A 51 -5.94 6.57 -10.62
CA PRO A 51 -4.96 7.44 -11.27
C PRO A 51 -5.47 8.88 -11.34
N ILE A 52 -4.64 9.85 -10.98
CA ILE A 52 -5.03 11.27 -11.02
C ILE A 52 -5.39 11.72 -12.44
N THR A 53 -4.76 11.09 -13.44
CA THR A 53 -5.00 11.33 -14.87
C THR A 53 -6.39 10.90 -15.34
N SER A 54 -7.11 10.07 -14.59
CA SER A 54 -8.50 9.70 -14.92
C SER A 54 -9.54 10.62 -14.27
N PHE A 55 -9.11 11.63 -13.52
CA PHE A 55 -10.00 12.65 -12.98
C PHE A 55 -10.13 13.82 -13.95
N HIS A 56 -11.35 14.11 -14.41
CA HIS A 56 -11.62 15.16 -15.40
C HIS A 56 -12.06 16.50 -14.78
N GLY A 57 -12.17 16.58 -13.45
CA GLY A 57 -12.51 17.82 -12.76
C GLY A 57 -11.30 18.71 -12.48
N SER A 58 -11.54 19.88 -11.89
CA SER A 58 -10.46 20.78 -11.48
C SER A 58 -9.89 20.38 -10.11
N LEU A 59 -8.57 20.15 -10.07
CA LEU A 59 -7.81 19.96 -8.82
C LEU A 59 -7.30 21.29 -8.23
N ALA A 60 -7.62 22.43 -8.85
CA ALA A 60 -7.15 23.74 -8.40
C ALA A 60 -7.57 24.06 -6.96
N LEU A 61 -8.69 23.49 -6.49
CA LEU A 61 -9.17 23.63 -5.11
C LEU A 61 -8.22 23.02 -4.06
N LEU A 62 -7.36 22.08 -4.48
CA LEU A 62 -6.36 21.45 -3.60
C LEU A 62 -5.05 22.26 -3.54
N ILE A 63 -4.88 23.25 -4.42
CA ILE A 63 -3.71 24.12 -4.43
C ILE A 63 -3.89 25.17 -3.34
N ARG A 64 -3.26 24.94 -2.20
CA ARG A 64 -3.23 25.91 -1.09
C ARG A 64 -1.78 26.30 -0.78
N PRO A 65 -1.36 27.53 -1.15
CA PRO A 65 -0.01 28.00 -0.88
C PRO A 65 0.37 27.83 0.59
N GLY A 66 1.59 27.37 0.85
CA GLY A 66 2.13 27.18 2.20
C GLY A 66 1.57 25.99 3.00
N VAL A 67 0.60 25.23 2.46
CA VAL A 67 -0.01 24.09 3.18
C VAL A 67 0.51 22.74 2.66
N THR A 68 0.76 22.63 1.36
CA THR A 68 1.23 21.38 0.75
C THR A 68 2.75 21.27 0.85
N ARG A 69 3.25 20.16 1.43
CA ARG A 69 4.68 19.83 1.42
C ARG A 69 5.09 19.28 0.06
N LYS A 70 6.31 19.59 -0.38
CA LYS A 70 6.91 18.98 -1.57
C LYS A 70 7.34 17.55 -1.24
N GLU A 71 7.18 16.62 -2.18
CA GLU A 71 7.75 15.28 -2.05
C GLU A 71 9.28 15.38 -1.88
N ARG A 72 9.82 14.58 -0.96
CA ARG A 72 11.25 14.53 -0.66
C ARG A 72 11.81 13.19 -1.13
N PHE A 73 12.84 13.24 -1.95
CA PHE A 73 13.65 12.11 -2.42
C PHE A 73 14.98 12.02 -1.66
N SER A 74 15.37 13.08 -0.95
CA SER A 74 16.54 13.12 -0.08
C SER A 74 16.28 13.88 1.22
N ASP A 75 17.14 13.65 2.22
CA ASP A 75 17.09 14.39 3.49
C ASP A 75 17.40 15.89 3.32
N ASN A 76 18.03 16.29 2.22
CA ASN A 76 18.32 17.69 1.94
C ASN A 76 17.18 18.40 1.18
N ASP A 77 16.14 17.67 0.77
CA ASP A 77 15.05 18.26 0.02
C ASP A 77 14.20 19.19 0.92
N PRO A 78 13.86 20.40 0.46
CA PRO A 78 13.08 21.35 1.24
C PRO A 78 11.67 20.81 1.52
N ALA A 79 11.22 20.99 2.77
CA ALA A 79 9.92 20.47 3.21
C ALA A 79 8.73 21.32 2.74
N SER A 80 8.93 22.59 2.40
CA SER A 80 7.89 23.53 1.98
C SER A 80 7.96 23.77 0.47
N ALA A 81 6.80 23.83 -0.19
CA ALA A 81 6.69 24.43 -1.51
C ALA A 81 6.90 25.95 -1.36
N SER A 82 7.98 26.46 -1.97
CA SER A 82 8.28 27.89 -2.13
C SER A 82 7.27 28.57 -3.06
#